data_AF-A0A640VWA0-F1
#
_entry.id   AF-A0A640VWA0-F1
#
_cell.length_a   1.000
_cell.length_b   1.000
_cell.length_c   1.000
_cell.angle_alpha   90.00
_cell.angle_beta   90.00
_cell.angle_gamma   90.00
#
_symmetry.space_group_name_H-M   'P 1'
#
loop_
_entity.id
_entity.type
_entity.pdbx_description
1 polymer ?
#
loop_
_entity_poly.entity_id
_entity_poly.type
_entity_poly.pdbx_seq_one_letter_code
_entity_poly.pdbx_strand_id
1 'polypeptide(L)'
;MFKKLVYAATFALAGASAYAAPITPTFTSFGDIDAAFSNTVTFGGSGIPTAPGSITEIGISGTDTILRMGIMATPRFSSPAPVDDGAGTYTVEPGESIGGSPGASKWNFSFAAELVGPDSFTISDVNLQLLYDLDPGTNTDDSLMGVIDFGSVPGAGGLSFIEGSQNASFGFLTSALVPGVTPPAFTPFSIFAPGEYSFALRASVNNEISEASINVTVAPVPLPAGGALLLTALAGAAALKRRKTV
;
A
#
# COMPACT_ATOMS: atom_id res chain seq x y z
N MET A 1 61.86 37.14 19.88
CA MET A 1 60.42 37.48 19.90
C MET A 1 59.71 36.61 18.86
N PHE A 2 59.27 35.41 19.24
CA PHE A 2 58.73 34.40 18.31
C PHE A 2 57.21 34.59 18.16
N LYS A 3 56.76 34.94 16.94
CA LYS A 3 55.34 35.04 16.61
C LYS A 3 54.77 33.63 16.42
N LYS A 4 53.86 33.22 17.30
CA LYS A 4 53.08 31.98 17.17
C LYS A 4 51.99 32.20 16.11
N LEU A 5 52.10 31.51 14.98
CA LEU A 5 51.02 31.41 14.00
C LEU A 5 50.03 30.36 14.49
N VAL A 6 48.80 30.77 14.79
CA VAL A 6 47.69 29.87 15.10
C VAL A 6 46.94 29.62 13.79
N TYR A 7 47.05 28.41 13.24
CA TYR A 7 46.21 27.96 12.14
C TYR A 7 44.88 27.44 12.71
N ALA A 8 43.79 28.18 12.51
CA ALA A 8 42.45 27.71 12.77
C ALA A 8 42.00 26.82 11.60
N ALA A 9 41.91 25.51 11.83
CA ALA A 9 41.33 24.57 10.87
C ALA A 9 39.81 24.62 10.98
N THR A 10 39.14 25.20 9.99
CA THR A 10 37.68 25.18 9.86
C THR A 10 37.26 23.82 9.30
N PHE A 11 36.77 22.93 10.16
CA PHE A 11 36.08 21.71 9.72
C PHE A 11 34.69 22.08 9.21
N ALA A 12 34.51 22.10 7.88
CA ALA A 12 33.18 22.12 7.29
C ALA A 12 32.59 20.71 7.40
N LEU A 13 31.71 20.49 8.37
CA LEU A 13 30.83 19.31 8.35
C LEU A 13 29.86 19.49 7.17
N ALA A 14 30.13 18.81 6.06
CA ALA A 14 29.13 18.56 5.05
C ALA A 14 28.13 17.55 5.65
N GLY A 15 27.06 18.06 6.25
CA GLY A 15 25.92 17.23 6.63
C GLY A 15 25.27 16.71 5.35
N ALA A 16 25.43 15.43 5.05
CA ALA A 16 24.63 14.79 4.03
C ALA A 16 23.17 14.85 4.50
N SER A 17 22.37 15.66 3.82
CA SER A 17 20.92 15.60 3.97
C SER A 17 20.49 14.25 3.43
N ALA A 18 20.08 13.34 4.29
CA ALA A 18 19.35 12.15 3.86
C ALA A 18 18.01 12.68 3.30
N TYR A 19 17.92 12.77 1.98
CA TYR A 19 16.64 13.02 1.33
C TYR A 19 15.89 11.70 1.35
N ALA A 20 14.80 11.68 2.09
CA ALA A 20 13.80 10.66 1.92
C ALA A 20 13.27 10.72 0.47
N ALA A 21 12.87 9.57 -0.05
CA ALA A 21 12.48 9.41 -1.44
C ALA A 21 11.00 9.02 -1.51
N PRO A 22 10.27 9.45 -2.54
CA PRO A 22 8.91 8.97 -2.77
C PRO A 22 8.86 7.45 -2.88
N ILE A 23 7.80 6.84 -2.37
CA ILE A 23 7.56 5.41 -2.59
C ILE A 23 7.13 5.22 -4.05
N THR A 24 7.94 4.45 -4.78
CA THR A 24 7.58 3.90 -6.09
C THR A 24 7.28 2.42 -5.91
N PRO A 25 6.34 1.83 -6.67
CA PRO A 25 6.06 0.40 -6.56
C PRO A 25 7.33 -0.43 -6.74
N THR A 26 7.66 -1.22 -5.73
CA THR A 26 8.80 -2.14 -5.72
C THR A 26 8.32 -3.51 -5.27
N PHE A 27 8.76 -4.55 -5.99
CA PHE A 27 8.44 -5.94 -5.70
C PHE A 27 9.36 -6.86 -6.49
N THR A 28 9.43 -8.13 -6.08
CA THR A 28 10.17 -9.18 -6.80
C THR A 28 9.31 -9.94 -7.80
N SER A 29 8.01 -10.05 -7.52
CA SER A 29 7.02 -10.68 -8.40
C SER A 29 5.66 -10.01 -8.23
N PHE A 30 4.77 -10.19 -9.21
CA PHE A 30 3.42 -9.66 -9.22
C PHE A 30 2.45 -10.80 -9.56
N GLY A 31 1.47 -11.07 -8.70
CA GLY A 31 0.62 -12.26 -8.85
C GLY A 31 -0.34 -12.49 -7.70
N ASP A 32 -0.81 -13.72 -7.54
CA ASP A 32 -1.70 -14.10 -6.45
C ASP A 32 -0.92 -14.25 -5.14
N ILE A 33 -1.26 -13.42 -4.15
CA ILE A 33 -0.61 -13.40 -2.83
C ILE A 33 -0.90 -14.70 -2.08
N ASP A 34 -2.11 -15.26 -2.14
CA ASP A 34 -2.43 -16.52 -1.44
C ASP A 34 -1.60 -17.68 -2.00
N ALA A 35 -1.46 -17.74 -3.32
CA ALA A 35 -0.67 -18.77 -3.97
C ALA A 35 0.84 -18.67 -3.70
N ALA A 36 1.34 -17.48 -3.35
CA ALA A 36 2.76 -17.25 -3.05
C ALA A 36 3.12 -17.55 -1.59
N PHE A 37 2.12 -17.68 -0.71
CA PHE A 37 2.30 -17.87 0.72
C PHE A 37 2.05 -19.32 1.12
N SER A 38 2.66 -19.72 2.23
CA SER A 38 2.52 -21.05 2.83
C SER A 38 1.27 -21.11 3.70
N ASN A 39 0.92 -19.99 4.33
CA ASN A 39 -0.34 -19.79 5.03
C ASN A 39 -1.43 -19.34 4.04
N THR A 40 -2.67 -19.76 4.29
CA THR A 40 -3.82 -19.22 3.55
C THR A 40 -4.00 -17.75 3.88
N VAL A 41 -4.02 -16.91 2.84
CA VAL A 41 -4.20 -15.46 2.92
C VAL A 41 -5.65 -15.13 2.62
N THR A 42 -6.32 -14.50 3.59
CA THR A 42 -7.72 -14.07 3.52
C THR A 42 -7.90 -12.57 3.76
N PHE A 43 -6.82 -11.88 4.14
CA PHE A 43 -6.80 -10.52 4.64
C PHE A 43 -7.79 -10.27 5.80
N GLY A 44 -8.07 -11.31 6.58
CA GLY A 44 -9.02 -11.27 7.69
C GLY A 44 -10.50 -11.34 7.30
N GLY A 45 -10.83 -11.72 6.06
CA GLY A 45 -12.21 -11.78 5.58
C GLY A 45 -12.46 -12.83 4.49
N SER A 46 -13.72 -13.18 4.28
CA SER A 46 -14.10 -14.05 3.16
C SER A 46 -14.43 -13.22 1.92
N GLY A 47 -13.99 -13.66 0.75
CA GLY A 47 -14.30 -13.04 -0.54
C GLY A 47 -13.48 -11.79 -0.88
N ILE A 48 -12.43 -11.49 -0.12
CA ILE A 48 -11.46 -10.46 -0.49
C ILE A 48 -10.51 -11.05 -1.55
N PRO A 49 -10.38 -10.46 -2.75
CA PRO A 49 -9.46 -10.95 -3.77
C PRO A 49 -8.00 -10.92 -3.29
N THR A 50 -7.21 -11.92 -3.70
CA THR A 50 -5.78 -12.07 -3.38
C THR A 50 -4.87 -11.81 -4.57
N ALA A 51 -5.44 -11.48 -5.73
CA ALA A 51 -4.71 -11.26 -6.96
C ALA A 51 -5.28 -10.11 -7.80
N PRO A 52 -4.43 -9.45 -8.62
CA PRO A 52 -2.97 -9.50 -8.54
C PRO A 52 -2.43 -8.59 -7.44
N GLY A 53 -1.24 -8.86 -6.92
CA GLY A 53 -0.60 -8.14 -5.82
C GLY A 53 0.93 -8.10 -5.93
N SER A 54 1.53 -7.07 -5.33
CA SER A 54 2.99 -6.90 -5.23
C SER A 54 3.57 -7.84 -4.19
N ILE A 55 4.57 -8.65 -4.57
CA ILE A 55 5.16 -9.68 -3.70
C ILE A 55 6.68 -9.52 -3.66
N THR A 56 7.24 -9.48 -2.44
CA THR A 56 8.69 -9.48 -2.18
C THR A 56 9.04 -10.68 -1.32
N GLU A 57 9.98 -11.49 -1.80
CA GLU A 57 10.57 -12.60 -1.05
C GLU A 57 12.06 -12.35 -0.84
N ILE A 58 12.52 -12.47 0.41
CA ILE A 58 13.94 -12.34 0.78
C ILE A 58 14.36 -13.48 1.71
N GLY A 59 15.59 -13.96 1.55
CA GLY A 59 16.23 -14.83 2.55
C GLY A 59 16.86 -13.98 3.65
N ILE A 60 16.69 -14.37 4.91
CA ILE A 60 17.33 -13.68 6.04
C ILE A 60 18.79 -14.14 6.14
N SER A 61 19.73 -13.20 5.99
CA SER A 61 21.16 -13.53 6.00
C SER A 61 21.59 -14.26 7.28
N GLY A 62 22.24 -15.40 7.11
CA GLY A 62 22.76 -16.23 8.21
C GLY A 62 21.76 -17.23 8.79
N THR A 63 20.59 -17.39 8.17
CA THR A 63 19.53 -18.30 8.61
C THR A 63 18.92 -19.04 7.41
N ASP A 64 18.10 -20.05 7.67
CA ASP A 64 17.32 -20.75 6.64
C ASP A 64 15.88 -20.20 6.55
N THR A 65 15.65 -19.00 7.08
CA THR A 65 14.34 -18.32 7.08
C THR A 65 14.19 -17.42 5.86
N ILE A 66 13.01 -17.50 5.25
CA ILE A 66 12.54 -16.63 4.19
C ILE A 66 11.47 -15.70 4.76
N LEU A 67 11.57 -14.41 4.50
CA LEU A 67 10.50 -13.44 4.70
C LEU A 67 9.78 -13.21 3.37
N ARG A 68 8.46 -13.39 3.37
CA ARG A 68 7.58 -13.00 2.26
C ARG A 68 6.68 -11.86 2.69
N MET A 69 6.51 -10.90 1.81
CA MET A 69 5.68 -9.71 1.99
C MET A 69 4.80 -9.54 0.76
N GLY A 70 3.51 -9.31 0.97
CA GLY A 70 2.53 -9.10 -0.09
C GLY A 70 1.66 -7.89 0.23
N ILE A 71 1.41 -7.04 -0.77
CA ILE A 71 0.52 -5.88 -0.63
C ILE A 71 -0.26 -5.62 -1.94
N MET A 72 -1.53 -5.24 -1.81
CA MET A 72 -2.40 -4.93 -2.95
C MET A 72 -3.54 -3.99 -2.56
N ALA A 73 -4.15 -3.32 -3.53
CA ALA A 73 -5.43 -2.64 -3.34
C ALA A 73 -6.59 -3.62 -3.59
N THR A 74 -7.59 -3.64 -2.71
CA THR A 74 -8.77 -4.51 -2.82
C THR A 74 -10.07 -3.70 -2.80
N PRO A 75 -11.16 -4.20 -3.41
CA PRO A 75 -12.47 -3.56 -3.24
C PRO A 75 -12.96 -3.72 -1.82
N ARG A 76 -13.63 -2.69 -1.29
CA ARG A 76 -14.36 -2.78 -0.03
C ARG A 76 -15.80 -3.24 -0.28
N PHE A 77 -16.14 -4.43 0.22
CA PHE A 77 -17.45 -5.06 0.02
C PHE A 77 -17.81 -5.22 -1.47
N SER A 78 -18.97 -4.72 -1.90
CA SER A 78 -19.45 -4.80 -3.28
C SER A 78 -19.03 -3.59 -4.14
N SER A 79 -18.03 -2.82 -3.70
CA SER A 79 -17.49 -1.72 -4.48
C SER A 79 -16.80 -2.24 -5.75
N PRO A 80 -16.70 -1.41 -6.82
CA PRO A 80 -15.95 -1.79 -8.01
C PRO A 80 -14.52 -2.23 -7.68
N ALA A 81 -14.05 -3.28 -8.34
CA ALA A 81 -12.69 -3.76 -8.19
C ALA A 81 -11.68 -2.69 -8.65
N PRO A 82 -10.56 -2.49 -7.93
CA PRO A 82 -9.43 -1.73 -8.43
C PRO A 82 -8.97 -2.27 -9.79
N VAL A 83 -8.58 -1.38 -10.70
CA VAL A 83 -7.98 -1.73 -12.00
C VAL A 83 -6.47 -1.67 -11.84
N ASP A 84 -5.78 -2.80 -11.98
CA ASP A 84 -4.32 -2.86 -11.92
C ASP A 84 -3.68 -2.63 -13.31
N ASP A 85 -2.45 -2.12 -13.32
CA ASP A 85 -1.64 -1.92 -14.53
C ASP A 85 -0.57 -3.00 -14.74
N GLY A 86 -0.53 -4.03 -13.89
CA GLY A 86 0.52 -5.06 -13.89
C GLY A 86 1.88 -4.61 -13.35
N ALA A 87 2.00 -3.37 -12.87
CA ALA A 87 3.25 -2.76 -12.39
C ALA A 87 3.12 -2.20 -10.96
N GLY A 88 2.16 -2.68 -10.18
CA GLY A 88 1.94 -2.26 -8.79
C GLY A 88 1.19 -0.94 -8.65
N THR A 89 0.60 -0.40 -9.73
CA THR A 89 -0.31 0.75 -9.65
C THR A 89 -1.76 0.30 -9.84
N TYR A 90 -2.64 0.78 -8.97
CA TYR A 90 -4.07 0.50 -9.00
C TYR A 90 -4.85 1.78 -9.23
N THR A 91 -5.82 1.76 -10.15
CA THR A 91 -6.80 2.83 -10.30
C THR A 91 -8.09 2.46 -9.58
N VAL A 92 -8.59 3.36 -8.73
CA VAL A 92 -9.83 3.17 -7.96
C VAL A 92 -10.74 4.38 -8.10
N GLU A 93 -12.05 4.14 -8.04
CA GLU A 93 -13.02 5.23 -8.03
C GLU A 93 -13.03 5.99 -6.70
N PRO A 94 -13.16 7.33 -6.71
CA PRO A 94 -13.44 8.08 -5.51
C PRO A 94 -14.84 7.74 -4.96
N GLY A 95 -15.00 7.99 -3.67
CA GLY A 95 -16.27 8.01 -2.97
C GLY A 95 -16.42 6.93 -1.92
N GLU A 96 -17.64 6.88 -1.38
CA GLU A 96 -18.02 6.03 -0.26
C GLU A 96 -18.35 4.61 -0.72
N SER A 97 -17.89 3.62 0.04
CA SER A 97 -18.23 2.21 -0.15
C SER A 97 -19.69 1.96 0.22
N ILE A 98 -20.35 1.12 -0.59
CA ILE A 98 -21.72 0.65 -0.35
C ILE A 98 -21.64 -0.72 0.34
N GLY A 99 -22.48 -0.94 1.36
CA GLY A 99 -22.60 -2.26 2.01
C GLY A 99 -21.86 -2.45 3.34
N GLY A 100 -21.30 -1.37 3.91
CA GLY A 100 -20.71 -1.40 5.26
C GLY A 100 -20.93 -0.12 6.04
N SER A 101 -20.08 0.12 7.06
CA SER A 101 -20.13 1.35 7.85
C SER A 101 -19.98 2.58 6.95
N PRO A 102 -20.84 3.59 7.12
CA PRO A 102 -20.74 4.86 6.39
C PRO A 102 -19.38 5.54 6.62
N GLY A 103 -18.97 6.36 5.65
CA GLY A 103 -17.78 7.22 5.69
C GLY A 103 -16.47 6.56 5.25
N ALA A 104 -16.51 5.34 4.73
CA ALA A 104 -15.30 4.62 4.28
C ALA A 104 -15.15 4.61 2.77
N SER A 105 -13.91 4.60 2.28
CA SER A 105 -13.63 4.58 0.84
C SER A 105 -14.07 3.26 0.19
N LYS A 106 -14.27 3.28 -1.13
CA LYS A 106 -14.59 2.11 -1.96
C LYS A 106 -13.53 1.00 -1.98
N TRP A 107 -12.34 1.26 -1.47
CA TRP A 107 -11.18 0.37 -1.59
C TRP A 107 -10.44 0.28 -0.26
N ASN A 108 -9.72 -0.83 -0.07
CA ASN A 108 -8.82 -1.06 1.04
C ASN A 108 -7.40 -1.27 0.51
N PHE A 109 -6.40 -1.09 1.37
CA PHE A 109 -5.07 -1.65 1.17
C PHE A 109 -4.96 -2.92 2.02
N SER A 110 -4.65 -4.03 1.36
CA SER A 110 -4.56 -5.35 1.97
C SER A 110 -3.11 -5.82 1.94
N PHE A 111 -2.67 -6.47 3.01
CA PHE A 111 -1.29 -6.90 3.18
C PHE A 111 -1.21 -8.27 3.85
N ALA A 112 -0.10 -8.97 3.61
CA ALA A 112 0.29 -10.18 4.31
C ALA A 112 1.81 -10.24 4.45
N ALA A 113 2.32 -10.79 5.54
CA ALA A 113 3.71 -11.15 5.71
C ALA A 113 3.83 -12.51 6.41
N GLU A 114 4.75 -13.35 5.93
CA GLU A 114 5.08 -14.63 6.56
C GLU A 114 6.58 -14.85 6.67
N LEU A 115 6.98 -15.50 7.76
CA LEU A 115 8.32 -16.03 8.00
C LEU A 115 8.26 -17.55 7.85
N VAL A 116 9.03 -18.08 6.91
CA VAL A 116 9.05 -19.51 6.57
C VAL A 116 10.46 -20.04 6.76
N GLY A 117 10.63 -20.99 7.66
CA GLY A 117 11.93 -21.61 7.93
C GLY A 117 11.94 -22.42 9.22
N PRO A 118 13.04 -23.13 9.50
CA PRO A 118 13.21 -23.90 10.73
C PRO A 118 13.52 -23.00 11.94
N ASP A 119 14.01 -21.78 11.72
CA ASP A 119 14.37 -20.85 12.77
C ASP A 119 13.14 -20.13 13.34
N SER A 120 13.14 -19.85 14.65
CA SER A 120 12.02 -19.25 15.39
C SER A 120 11.89 -17.72 15.20
N PHE A 121 12.06 -17.21 13.98
CA PHE A 121 11.86 -15.79 13.69
C PHE A 121 10.40 -15.38 13.86
N THR A 122 10.22 -14.17 14.36
CA THR A 122 8.94 -13.52 14.55
C THR A 122 8.90 -12.16 13.84
N ILE A 123 7.70 -11.58 13.70
CA ILE A 123 7.51 -10.26 13.09
C ILE A 123 8.37 -9.18 13.76
N SER A 124 8.57 -9.26 15.07
CA SER A 124 9.46 -8.33 15.80
C SER A 124 10.93 -8.45 15.40
N ASP A 125 11.40 -9.64 14.99
CA ASP A 125 12.80 -9.86 14.63
C ASP A 125 13.18 -9.22 13.29
N VAL A 126 12.19 -8.89 12.45
CA VAL A 126 12.39 -8.29 11.13
C VAL A 126 11.90 -6.83 11.04
N ASN A 127 11.56 -6.21 12.17
CA ASN A 127 11.06 -4.83 12.26
C ASN A 127 10.01 -4.51 11.18
N LEU A 128 9.00 -5.38 11.04
CA LEU A 128 7.99 -5.23 9.99
C LEU A 128 7.14 -3.97 10.23
N GLN A 129 7.01 -3.16 9.19
CA GLN A 129 6.25 -1.90 9.19
C GLN A 129 5.34 -1.82 7.97
N LEU A 130 4.12 -1.30 8.16
CA LEU A 130 3.25 -0.87 7.07
C LEU A 130 3.26 0.66 7.00
N LEU A 131 3.85 1.20 5.94
CA LEU A 131 3.81 2.61 5.62
C LEU A 131 2.54 2.89 4.81
N TYR A 132 1.81 3.94 5.17
CA TYR A 132 0.57 4.33 4.50
C TYR A 132 0.49 5.84 4.27
N ASP A 133 0.01 6.21 3.08
CA ASP A 133 -0.23 7.58 2.68
C ASP A 133 -1.72 7.94 2.78
N LEU A 134 -2.01 9.13 3.30
CA LEU A 134 -3.35 9.71 3.39
C LEU A 134 -3.46 11.07 2.65
N ASP A 135 -2.37 11.58 2.08
CA ASP A 135 -2.34 12.79 1.25
C ASP A 135 -2.59 12.40 -0.22
N PRO A 136 -3.54 13.04 -0.95
CA PRO A 136 -3.71 12.84 -2.39
C PRO A 136 -2.54 13.35 -3.25
N GLY A 137 -1.55 14.02 -2.65
CA GLY A 137 -0.34 14.50 -3.33
C GLY A 137 0.42 13.38 -4.04
N THR A 138 0.97 13.67 -5.21
CA THR A 138 1.86 12.74 -5.91
C THR A 138 3.21 12.70 -5.23
N ASN A 139 3.87 11.54 -5.25
CA ASN A 139 5.24 11.37 -4.75
C ASN A 139 5.42 11.77 -3.27
N THR A 140 4.47 11.35 -2.42
CA THR A 140 4.59 11.54 -0.97
C THR A 140 5.89 10.89 -0.48
N ASP A 141 6.68 11.71 0.21
CA ASP A 141 7.95 11.31 0.80
C ASP A 141 7.71 10.36 1.99
N ASP A 142 8.50 9.29 2.08
CA ASP A 142 8.29 8.24 3.09
C ASP A 142 8.42 8.74 4.54
N SER A 143 9.16 9.82 4.77
CA SER A 143 9.28 10.46 6.10
C SER A 143 8.02 11.18 6.55
N LEU A 144 7.07 11.40 5.62
CA LEU A 144 5.81 12.08 5.90
C LEU A 144 4.62 11.11 6.01
N MET A 145 4.83 9.83 5.66
CA MET A 145 3.83 8.78 5.73
C MET A 145 3.51 8.37 7.17
N GLY A 146 2.32 7.77 7.34
CA GLY A 146 2.00 7.09 8.58
C GLY A 146 2.66 5.71 8.61
N VAL A 147 2.90 5.18 9.81
CA VAL A 147 3.56 3.89 10.02
C VAL A 147 2.75 3.05 11.00
N ILE A 148 2.51 1.78 10.67
CA ILE A 148 2.12 0.74 11.62
C ILE A 148 3.34 -0.15 11.84
N ASP A 149 3.95 -0.06 13.01
CA ASP A 149 5.02 -0.95 13.48
C ASP A 149 4.41 -2.17 14.16
N PHE A 150 4.40 -3.31 13.44
CA PHE A 150 3.79 -4.55 13.93
C PHE A 150 4.54 -5.16 15.12
N GLY A 151 5.82 -4.85 15.30
CA GLY A 151 6.57 -5.26 16.50
C GLY A 151 6.05 -4.58 17.77
N SER A 152 5.48 -3.38 17.64
CA SER A 152 4.90 -2.59 18.73
C SER A 152 3.38 -2.77 18.90
N VAL A 153 2.71 -3.47 17.97
CA VAL A 153 1.29 -3.79 18.08
C VAL A 153 1.09 -4.99 19.04
N PRO A 154 0.24 -4.85 20.09
CA PRO A 154 0.01 -5.93 21.04
C PRO A 154 -0.43 -7.24 20.38
N GLY A 155 0.36 -8.30 20.58
CA GLY A 155 0.10 -9.64 20.07
C GLY A 155 0.58 -9.91 18.64
N ALA A 156 0.96 -8.88 17.87
CA ALA A 156 1.44 -9.06 16.49
C ALA A 156 2.92 -9.44 16.43
N GLY A 157 3.76 -8.83 17.27
CA GLY A 157 5.21 -8.99 17.20
C GLY A 157 5.72 -10.43 17.36
N GLY A 158 5.02 -11.26 18.15
CA GLY A 158 5.40 -12.66 18.39
C GLY A 158 4.88 -13.66 17.36
N LEU A 159 4.20 -13.20 16.30
CA LEU A 159 3.68 -14.05 15.24
C LEU A 159 4.77 -14.35 14.19
N SER A 160 4.61 -15.42 13.43
CA SER A 160 5.36 -15.67 12.20
C SER A 160 4.55 -15.37 10.93
N PHE A 161 3.25 -15.10 11.08
CA PHE A 161 2.34 -14.75 10.01
C PHE A 161 1.42 -13.63 10.47
N ILE A 162 1.25 -12.61 9.63
CA ILE A 162 0.32 -11.51 9.86
C ILE A 162 -0.32 -11.12 8.54
N GLU A 163 -1.61 -10.79 8.58
CA GLU A 163 -2.34 -10.26 7.45
C GLU A 163 -3.38 -9.24 7.90
N GLY A 164 -3.87 -8.44 6.95
CA GLY A 164 -4.97 -7.54 7.21
C GLY A 164 -5.44 -6.78 5.98
N SER A 165 -6.62 -6.18 6.11
CA SER A 165 -7.19 -5.26 5.13
C SER A 165 -7.62 -3.98 5.84
N GLN A 166 -7.05 -2.84 5.44
CA GLN A 166 -7.27 -1.55 6.09
C GLN A 166 -7.95 -0.59 5.13
N ASN A 167 -8.83 0.25 5.67
CA ASN A 167 -9.41 1.35 4.93
C ASN A 167 -8.72 2.66 5.34
N ALA A 168 -8.36 3.49 4.36
CA ALA A 168 -7.73 4.79 4.61
C ALA A 168 -8.61 5.74 5.47
N SER A 169 -9.92 5.47 5.59
CA SER A 169 -10.81 6.23 6.46
C SER A 169 -10.79 5.80 7.93
N PHE A 170 -10.03 4.76 8.31
CA PHE A 170 -10.02 4.28 9.68
C PHE A 170 -9.32 5.29 10.60
N GLY A 171 -10.08 5.88 11.54
CA GLY A 171 -9.58 6.97 12.39
C GLY A 171 -8.40 6.60 13.29
N PHE A 172 -8.15 5.31 13.54
CA PHE A 172 -6.98 4.88 14.29
C PHE A 172 -5.67 5.19 13.54
N LEU A 173 -5.69 5.24 12.20
CA LEU A 173 -4.55 5.62 11.35
C LEU A 173 -4.14 7.09 11.53
N THR A 174 -5.01 7.91 12.13
CA THR A 174 -4.71 9.32 12.45
C THR A 174 -4.48 9.55 13.95
N SER A 175 -4.38 8.48 14.74
CA SER A 175 -4.31 8.56 16.20
C SER A 175 -2.98 8.05 16.74
N ALA A 176 -2.18 8.96 17.31
CA ALA A 176 -0.95 8.61 18.03
C ALA A 176 -1.21 7.90 19.38
N LEU A 177 -2.47 7.66 19.75
CA LEU A 177 -2.83 6.93 20.98
C LEU A 177 -2.88 5.41 20.78
N VAL A 178 -2.81 4.95 19.53
CA VAL A 178 -2.90 3.52 19.19
C VAL A 178 -1.48 2.93 19.21
N PRO A 179 -1.19 1.93 20.05
CA PRO A 179 0.13 1.32 20.10
C PRO A 179 0.59 0.81 18.74
N GLY A 180 1.84 1.12 18.38
CA GLY A 180 2.43 0.76 17.09
C GLY A 180 2.00 1.65 15.91
N VAL A 181 1.12 2.64 16.10
CA VAL A 181 0.71 3.54 15.01
C VAL A 181 1.33 4.92 15.19
N THR A 182 2.10 5.35 14.20
CA THR A 182 2.54 6.73 14.02
C THR A 182 1.69 7.36 12.91
N PRO A 183 0.89 8.40 13.19
CA PRO A 183 0.07 9.02 12.16
C PRO A 183 0.92 9.84 11.17
N PRO A 184 0.47 10.01 9.91
CA PRO A 184 1.15 10.87 8.94
C PRO A 184 1.11 12.34 9.36
N ALA A 185 2.02 13.13 8.80
CA ALA A 185 2.15 14.56 9.12
C ALA A 185 1.13 15.47 8.38
N PHE A 186 0.21 14.90 7.60
CA PHE A 186 -0.68 15.62 6.70
C PHE A 186 -2.12 15.73 7.20
N THR A 187 -2.96 16.36 6.36
CA THR A 187 -4.41 16.45 6.58
C THR A 187 -5.08 15.08 6.59
N PRO A 188 -6.22 14.92 7.30
CA PRO A 188 -6.98 13.67 7.27
C PRO A 188 -7.39 13.27 5.85
N PHE A 189 -7.40 11.96 5.61
CA PHE A 189 -7.85 11.36 4.36
C PHE A 189 -9.26 11.82 3.95
N SER A 190 -9.45 12.07 2.65
CA SER A 190 -10.74 12.39 2.06
C SER A 190 -11.11 11.35 1.01
N ILE A 191 -12.26 10.67 1.21
CA ILE A 191 -12.76 9.64 0.30
C ILE A 191 -13.07 10.17 -1.11
N PHE A 192 -13.19 11.48 -1.29
CA PHE A 192 -13.52 12.12 -2.57
C PHE A 192 -12.34 12.85 -3.20
N ALA A 193 -11.17 12.89 -2.55
CA ALA A 193 -10.00 13.57 -3.11
C ALA A 193 -9.39 12.69 -4.22
N PRO A 194 -9.34 13.16 -5.48
CA PRO A 194 -8.55 12.49 -6.50
C PRO A 194 -7.06 12.74 -6.22
N GLY A 195 -6.23 11.75 -6.49
CA GLY A 195 -4.82 11.82 -6.14
C GLY A 195 -4.11 10.49 -6.29
N GLU A 196 -2.85 10.48 -5.88
CA GLU A 196 -2.04 9.28 -5.71
C GLU A 196 -1.88 9.02 -4.21
N TYR A 197 -1.92 7.75 -3.80
CA TYR A 197 -1.67 7.31 -2.44
C TYR A 197 -0.72 6.12 -2.50
N SER A 198 0.36 6.17 -1.74
CA SER A 198 1.37 5.11 -1.73
C SER A 198 1.27 4.25 -0.47
N PHE A 199 1.55 2.95 -0.60
CA PHE A 199 1.56 2.00 0.50
C PHE A 199 2.73 1.04 0.36
N ALA A 200 3.37 0.72 1.48
CA ALA A 200 4.52 -0.17 1.50
C ALA A 200 4.55 -1.05 2.74
N LEU A 201 4.77 -2.34 2.53
CA LEU A 201 5.14 -3.27 3.59
C LEU A 201 6.66 -3.41 3.58
N ARG A 202 7.29 -2.87 4.63
CA ARG A 202 8.74 -2.73 4.77
C ARG A 202 9.23 -3.59 5.92
N ALA A 203 10.36 -4.26 5.73
CA ALA A 203 11.08 -4.96 6.78
C ALA A 203 12.52 -4.48 6.86
N SER A 204 13.09 -4.53 8.06
CA SER A 204 14.49 -4.23 8.33
C SER A 204 15.11 -5.31 9.20
N VAL A 205 16.02 -6.09 8.62
CA VAL A 205 16.69 -7.21 9.29
C VAL A 205 18.18 -7.17 8.93
N ASN A 206 19.07 -7.29 9.92
CA ASN A 206 20.53 -7.28 9.70
C ASN A 206 21.06 -6.07 8.89
N ASN A 207 20.47 -4.89 9.07
CA ASN A 207 20.73 -3.66 8.29
C ASN A 207 20.35 -3.73 6.81
N GLU A 208 19.61 -4.75 6.38
CA GLU A 208 19.01 -4.84 5.06
C GLU A 208 17.55 -4.39 5.14
N ILE A 209 17.17 -3.48 4.25
CA ILE A 209 15.78 -3.02 4.10
C ILE A 209 15.22 -3.67 2.85
N SER A 210 14.02 -4.23 2.97
CA SER A 210 13.27 -4.79 1.86
C SER A 210 11.84 -4.33 1.92
N GLU A 211 11.20 -4.23 0.77
CA GLU A 211 9.88 -3.63 0.64
C GLU A 211 9.06 -4.34 -0.44
N ALA A 212 7.76 -4.48 -0.18
CA ALA A 212 6.74 -4.67 -1.20
C ALA A 212 5.84 -3.43 -1.18
N SER A 213 5.68 -2.74 -2.31
CA SER A 213 4.93 -1.48 -2.38
C SER A 213 4.02 -1.37 -3.59
N ILE A 214 3.01 -0.52 -3.45
CA ILE A 214 1.99 -0.23 -4.46
C ILE A 214 1.64 1.27 -4.44
N ASN A 215 1.14 1.75 -5.58
CA ASN A 215 0.50 3.05 -5.69
C ASN A 215 -0.99 2.89 -6.00
N VAL A 216 -1.81 3.76 -5.46
CA VAL A 216 -3.25 3.81 -5.69
C VAL A 216 -3.61 5.18 -6.24
N THR A 217 -3.99 5.23 -7.51
CA THR A 217 -4.53 6.42 -8.16
C THR A 217 -6.04 6.48 -7.98
N VAL A 218 -6.51 7.46 -7.22
CA VAL A 218 -7.93 7.75 -7.07
C VAL A 218 -8.36 8.68 -8.20
N ALA A 219 -9.12 8.14 -9.14
CA ALA A 219 -9.66 8.88 -10.27
C ALA A 219 -10.98 8.24 -10.74
N PRO A 220 -11.88 8.99 -11.41
CA PRO A 220 -13.01 8.37 -12.07
C PRO A 220 -12.52 7.29 -13.03
N VAL A 221 -12.89 6.04 -12.78
CA VAL A 221 -12.56 4.92 -13.67
C VAL A 221 -13.38 5.11 -14.94
N PRO A 222 -12.77 5.24 -16.13
CA PRO A 222 -13.51 5.39 -17.37
C PRO A 222 -14.48 4.22 -17.54
N LEU A 223 -15.76 4.51 -17.74
CA LEU A 223 -16.74 3.47 -18.05
C LEU A 223 -16.25 2.71 -19.30
N PRO A 224 -16.31 1.37 -19.31
CA PRO A 224 -15.93 0.59 -20.47
C PRO A 224 -16.67 1.13 -21.71
N ALA A 225 -15.94 1.28 -22.82
CA ALA A 225 -16.50 1.79 -24.08
C ALA A 225 -17.77 1.06 -24.54
N GLY A 226 -18.00 -0.17 -24.02
CA GLY A 226 -19.25 -0.91 -24.15
C GLY A 226 -20.52 -0.13 -23.81
N GLY A 227 -20.50 0.78 -22.83
CA GLY A 227 -21.66 1.62 -22.52
C GLY A 227 -22.01 2.58 -23.67
N ALA A 228 -21.00 3.27 -24.20
CA ALA A 228 -21.15 4.13 -25.37
C ALA A 228 -21.53 3.32 -26.62
N LEU A 229 -20.95 2.13 -26.80
CA LEU A 229 -21.28 1.22 -27.91
C LEU A 229 -22.72 0.70 -27.82
N LEU A 230 -23.21 0.37 -26.63
CA LEU A 230 -24.59 -0.05 -26.43
C LEU A 230 -25.56 1.10 -26.72
N LEU A 231 -25.30 2.30 -26.21
CA LEU A 231 -26.13 3.47 -26.48
C LEU A 231 -26.15 3.83 -27.96
N THR A 232 -24.99 3.76 -28.64
CA THR A 232 -24.92 3.99 -30.09
C THR A 232 -25.61 2.89 -30.89
N ALA A 233 -25.51 1.62 -30.49
CA ALA A 233 -26.24 0.51 -31.10
C ALA A 233 -27.75 0.67 -30.94
N LEU A 234 -28.23 1.04 -29.75
CA LEU A 234 -29.65 1.31 -29.48
C LEU A 234 -30.16 2.49 -30.31
N ALA A 235 -29.39 3.57 -30.38
CA ALA A 235 -29.72 4.72 -31.23
C ALA A 235 -29.79 4.34 -32.72
N GLY A 236 -28.85 3.53 -33.19
CA GLY A 236 -28.84 2.99 -34.56
C GLY A 236 -30.07 2.13 -34.87
N ALA A 237 -30.43 1.21 -33.97
CA ALA A 237 -31.62 0.37 -34.11
C ALA A 237 -32.92 1.20 -34.13
N ALA A 238 -33.04 2.21 -33.28
CA ALA A 238 -34.19 3.12 -33.25
C ALA A 238 -34.32 3.93 -34.55
N ALA A 239 -33.19 4.41 -35.09
CA ALA A 239 -33.15 5.13 -36.37
C ALA A 239 -33.58 4.23 -37.55
N LEU A 240 -33.13 2.97 -37.58
CA LEU A 240 -33.54 1.99 -38.59
C LEU A 240 -35.03 1.66 -38.51
N LYS A 241 -35.60 1.54 -37.30
CA LYS A 241 -37.05 1.30 -37.11
C LYS A 241 -37.88 2.45 -37.70
N ARG A 242 -37.47 3.71 -37.51
CA ARG A 242 -38.17 4.88 -38.08
C ARG A 242 -38.22 4.87 -39.61
N ARG A 243 -37.20 4.32 -40.29
CA ARG A 243 -37.18 4.25 -41.75
C ARG A 243 -38.13 3.22 -42.35
N LYS A 244 -38.61 2.24 -41.57
CA LYS A 244 -39.55 1.21 -42.04
C LYS A 244 -41.02 1.63 -41.91
N THR A 245 -41.31 2.70 -41.18
CA THR A 245 -42.68 3.16 -40.92
C THR A 245 -43.10 4.36 -41.76
N VAL A 246 -42.25 4.80 -42.69
CA VAL A 246 -42.51 5.83 -43.72
C VAL A 246 -42.50 5.12 -45.07
#